data_AF-A0A9E3K1T5-F1
#
_entry.id   AF-A0A9E3K1T5-F1
#
_cell.length_a   1.000
_cell.length_b   1.000
_cell.length_c   1.000
_cell.angle_alpha   90.00
_cell.angle_beta   90.00
_cell.angle_gamma   90.00
#
_symmetry.space_group_name_H-M   'P 1'
#
loop_
_entity.id
_entity.type
_entity.pdbx_description
1 polymer ?
#
loop_
_entity_poly.entity_id
_entity_poly.type
_entity_poly.pdbx_seq_one_letter_code
_entity_poly.pdbx_strand_id
1 'polypeptide(L)' 'DLKLERAAQVTVKEGIAAAEIAHDYVSRDLLLEILEDTEEHIEWLETQLDLIVKVGIQNYLQSQMGE' A
#
# COMPACT_ATOMS: atom_id res chain seq x y z
N ASP A 1 -1.59 3.44 9.55
CA ASP A 1 -1.43 3.40 8.08
C ASP A 1 -1.26 2.00 7.55
N LEU A 2 -0.18 1.24 7.84
CA LEU A 2 0.02 -0.11 7.26
C LEU A 2 -1.17 -1.08 7.42
N LYS A 3 -1.83 -1.09 8.58
CA LYS A 3 -3.04 -1.91 8.78
C LYS A 3 -4.21 -1.50 7.90
N LEU A 4 -4.36 -0.20 7.65
CA LEU A 4 -5.39 0.35 6.77
C LEU A 4 -5.10 -0.03 5.33
N GLU A 5 -3.85 0.12 4.88
CA GLU A 5 -3.44 -0.27 3.53
C GLU A 5 -3.67 -1.77 3.26
N ARG A 6 -3.32 -2.64 4.21
CA ARG A 6 -3.62 -4.08 4.09
C ARG A 6 -5.12 -4.38 4.02
N ALA A 7 -5.96 -3.61 4.73
CA ALA A 7 -7.41 -3.76 4.64
C ALA A 7 -7.95 -3.23 3.29
N ALA A 8 -7.39 -2.14 2.78
CA ALA A 8 -7.71 -1.61 1.46
C ALA A 8 -7.33 -2.61 0.36
N GLN A 9 -6.14 -3.22 0.43
CA GLN A 9 -5.68 -4.26 -0.49
C GLN A 9 -6.68 -5.42 -0.61
N VAL A 10 -7.19 -5.92 0.52
CA VAL A 10 -8.22 -6.97 0.55
C VAL A 10 -9.50 -6.48 -0.13
N THR A 11 -9.98 -5.29 0.24
CA THR A 11 -11.21 -4.69 -0.31
C THR A 11 -11.12 -4.50 -1.82
N VAL A 12 -9.99 -4.01 -2.33
CA VAL A 12 -9.75 -3.79 -3.76
C VAL A 12 -9.68 -5.12 -4.52
N LYS A 13 -9.01 -6.14 -3.96
CA LYS A 13 -8.97 -7.49 -4.55
C LYS A 13 -10.36 -8.12 -4.65
N GLU A 14 -11.21 -7.94 -3.64
CA GLU A 14 -12.61 -8.37 -3.66
C GLU A 14 -13.42 -7.60 -4.72
N GLY A 15 -13.20 -6.29 -4.84
CA GLY A 15 -13.82 -5.44 -5.87
C GLY A 15 -13.44 -5.86 -7.30
N ILE A 16 -12.17 -6.18 -7.54
CA ILE A 16 -11.68 -6.69 -8.84
C ILE A 16 -12.41 -7.98 -9.20
N ALA A 17 -12.53 -8.91 -8.25
CA ALA A 17 -13.23 -10.17 -8.47
C ALA A 17 -14.73 -9.95 -8.78
N ALA A 18 -15.38 -9.01 -8.09
CA ALA A 18 -16.77 -8.67 -8.35
C ALA A 18 -16.96 -8.03 -9.75
N ALA A 19 -16.05 -7.13 -10.16
CA ALA A 19 -16.07 -6.50 -11.47
C ALA A 19 -15.85 -7.52 -12.60
N GLU A 20 -14.93 -8.48 -12.42
CA GLU A 20 -14.69 -9.55 -13.40
C GLU A 20 -15.93 -10.46 -13.57
N ILE A 21 -16.61 -10.83 -12.47
CA ILE A 21 -17.86 -11.62 -12.52
C ILE A 21 -18.98 -10.86 -13.26
N ALA A 22 -19.04 -9.54 -13.09
CA ALA A 22 -20.03 -8.68 -13.75
C ALA A 22 -19.66 -8.32 -15.21
N HIS A 23 -18.50 -8.75 -15.70
CA HIS A 23 -17.90 -8.31 -16.97
C HIS A 23 -17.73 -6.78 -17.06
N ASP A 24 -17.55 -6.11 -15.93
CA ASP A 24 -17.25 -4.67 -15.85
C ASP A 24 -15.74 -4.44 -15.88
N TYR A 25 -15.19 -4.47 -17.09
CA TYR A 25 -13.74 -4.37 -17.28
C TYR A 25 -13.18 -2.97 -17.00
N VAL A 26 -14.00 -1.92 -17.11
CA VAL A 26 -13.54 -0.55 -16.83
C VAL A 26 -13.34 -0.36 -15.34
N SER A 27 -14.29 -0.81 -14.51
CA SER A 27 -14.12 -0.77 -13.05
C SER A 27 -13.00 -1.69 -12.59
N ARG A 28 -12.85 -2.87 -13.21
CA ARG A 28 -11.75 -3.79 -12.92
C ARG A 28 -10.39 -3.14 -13.14
N ASP A 29 -10.19 -2.51 -14.30
CA ASP A 29 -8.91 -1.90 -14.65
C ASP A 29 -8.58 -0.71 -13.72
N LEU A 30 -9.58 0.10 -13.38
CA LEU A 30 -9.42 1.15 -12.36
C LEU A 30 -9.01 0.57 -10.99
N LEU A 31 -9.63 -0.52 -10.56
CA LEU A 31 -9.29 -1.15 -9.29
C LEU A 31 -7.91 -1.81 -9.32
N LEU A 32 -7.42 -2.25 -10.48
CA LEU A 32 -6.04 -2.73 -10.65
C LEU A 32 -5.03 -1.61 -10.46
N GLU A 33 -5.27 -0.42 -11.03
CA GLU A 33 -4.42 0.76 -10.80
C GLU A 33 -4.39 1.13 -9.31
N ILE A 34 -5.55 1.15 -8.65
CA ILE A 34 -5.62 1.41 -7.20
C ILE A 34 -4.88 0.33 -6.39
N LEU A 35 -4.93 -0.93 -6.83
CA LEU A 35 -4.24 -2.02 -6.16
C LEU A 35 -2.71 -1.83 -6.23
N GLU A 36 -2.20 -1.43 -7.40
CA GLU A 36 -0.77 -1.16 -7.59
C GLU A 36 -0.29 -0.05 -6.63
N ASP A 37 -0.97 1.10 -6.60
CA ASP A 37 -0.67 2.19 -5.66
C ASP A 37 -0.72 1.73 -4.19
N THR A 38 -1.71 0.89 -3.85
CA THR A 38 -1.87 0.35 -2.49
C THR A 38 -0.69 -0.57 -2.12
N GLU A 39 -0.21 -1.39 -3.05
CA GLU A 39 0.92 -2.29 -2.83
C GLU A 39 2.25 -1.53 -2.72
N GLU A 40 2.45 -0.48 -3.52
CA GLU A 40 3.59 0.45 -3.37
C GLU A 40 3.59 1.14 -2.00
N HIS A 41 2.43 1.60 -1.53
CA HIS A 41 2.31 2.19 -0.19
C HIS A 41 2.64 1.21 0.93
N ILE A 42 2.21 -0.06 0.81
CA ILE A 42 2.54 -1.12 1.77
C ILE A 42 4.06 -1.33 1.80
N GLU A 43 4.69 -1.48 0.63
CA GLU A 43 6.15 -1.68 0.53
C GLU A 43 6.92 -0.51 1.14
N TRP A 44 6.51 0.72 0.85
CA TRP A 44 7.13 1.91 1.41
C TRP A 44 7.06 1.90 2.94
N LEU A 45 5.87 1.64 3.51
CA LEU A 45 5.65 1.60 4.96
C LEU A 45 6.46 0.49 5.63
N GLU A 46 6.52 -0.70 5.03
CA GLU A 46 7.32 -1.81 5.54
C GLU A 46 8.81 -1.49 5.51
N THR A 47 9.29 -0.84 4.46
CA THR A 47 10.68 -0.36 4.35
C THR A 47 11.00 0.66 5.44
N GLN A 48 10.11 1.62 5.69
CA GLN A 48 10.34 2.61 6.76
C GLN A 48 10.40 1.95 8.15
N LEU A 49 9.51 1.00 8.41
CA LEU A 49 9.50 0.26 9.68
C LEU A 49 10.76 -0.58 9.87
N ASP A 50 11.22 -1.25 8.81
CA ASP A 50 12.48 -2.02 8.83
C ASP A 50 13.70 -1.11 9.04
N LEU A 51 13.73 0.07 8.41
CA LEU A 51 14.77 1.07 8.65
C LEU A 51 14.79 1.51 10.12
N ILE A 52 13.63 1.82 10.71
CA ILE A 52 13.52 2.17 12.13
C ILE A 52 14.10 1.07 13.03
N VAL A 53 13.83 -0.20 12.72
CA VAL A 53 14.38 -1.34 13.46
C VAL A 53 15.90 -1.43 13.30
N LYS A 54 16.42 -1.20 12.09
CA LYS A 54 17.86 -1.33 11.79
C LYS A 54 18.71 -0.21 12.37
N VAL A 55 18.25 1.04 12.29
CA VAL A 55 19.06 2.21 12.68
C VAL A 55 18.67 2.82 14.02
N GLY A 56 17.51 2.43 14.57
CA GLY A 56 16.92 3.02 15.76
C GLY A 56 16.15 4.31 15.46
N ILE A 57 15.07 4.56 16.21
CA ILE A 57 14.12 5.65 15.95
C ILE A 57 14.78 7.04 15.95
N GLN A 58 15.79 7.27 16.79
CA GLN A 58 16.48 8.57 16.86
C GLN A 58 17.26 8.88 15.56
N ASN A 59 18.02 7.91 15.06
CA ASN A 59 18.78 8.06 13.80
C ASN A 59 17.85 8.14 12.59
N TYR A 60 16.75 7.36 12.60
CA TYR A 60 15.72 7.46 11.58
C TYR A 60 15.13 8.87 11.54
N LEU A 61 14.64 9.40 12.65
CA LEU A 61 14.06 10.75 12.70
C LEU A 61 15.07 11.83 12.28
N GLN A 62 16.34 11.71 12.68
CA GLN A 62 17.39 12.61 12.22
C GLN A 62 17.56 12.59 10.70
N SER A 63 17.51 11.41 10.07
CA SER A 63 17.62 11.28 8.61
C SER A 63 16.44 11.89 7.83
N GLN A 64 15.30 12.10 8.49
CA GLN A 64 14.08 12.66 7.89
C GLN A 64 13.97 14.20 8.03
N MET A 65 14.95 14.86 8.65
CA MET A 65 14.89 16.31 8.89
C MET A 65 15.10 17.17 7.63
N GLY A 66 15.50 16.58 6.49
CA GLY A 66 15.82 17.30 5.25
C GLY A 66 17.05 18.21 5.37
N GLU A 67 17.39 18.90 4.28
CA GLU A 67 18.06 20.21 4.35
C GLU A 67 17.00 21.30 4.49
#